data_AF-A0A7X0E0Y2-F1
#
_entry.id   AF-A0A7X0E0Y2-F1
#
_cell.length_a   1.000
_cell.length_b   1.000
_cell.length_c   1.000
_cell.angle_alpha   90.00
_cell.angle_beta   90.00
_cell.angle_gamma   90.00
#
_symmetry.space_group_name_H-M   'P 1'
#
loop_
_entity.id
_entity.type
_entity.pdbx_description
1 polymer ?
#
loop_
_entity_poly.entity_id
_entity_poly.type
_entity_poly.pdbx_seq_one_letter_code
_entity_poly.pdbx_strand_id
1 'polypeptide(L)'
;MDYQQSIAQKFEKAKLLENPEPYEVIAASLDDYPAMEDLLYNSGEQVVLIDLPGKLDDDGLIPVFRSANLVICPFSYDEFSFNSTILFSVVLRKINPEVMLTYVPNRIKANVRYETQLEVDEQLQKLGSVTPVLPDRIDFQRTNTFQTPLSLIPAIRPVFEIIYQNHIAKPATP
;
A
#
# COMPACT_ATOMS: atom_id res chain seq x y z
N MET A 1 18.80 -7.35 8.95
CA MET A 1 17.34 -7.36 8.75
C MET A 1 16.89 -5.92 8.72
N ASP A 2 16.33 -5.46 7.61
CA ASP A 2 15.78 -4.11 7.50
C ASP A 2 14.33 -4.17 7.99
N TYR A 3 14.12 -3.90 9.28
CA TYR A 3 12.77 -3.78 9.81
C TYR A 3 12.16 -2.51 9.21
N GLN A 4 11.03 -2.66 8.54
CA GLN A 4 10.35 -1.57 7.84
C GLN A 4 9.83 -0.53 8.85
N GLN A 5 10.70 0.42 9.22
CA GLN A 5 10.42 1.51 10.15
C GLN A 5 10.68 2.88 9.50
N SER A 6 10.76 2.91 8.16
CA SER A 6 11.11 4.11 7.42
C SER A 6 10.09 5.24 7.63
N ILE A 7 8.81 4.90 7.78
CA ILE A 7 7.73 5.87 8.06
C ILE A 7 7.89 6.46 9.46
N ALA A 8 8.07 5.64 10.49
CA ALA A 8 8.30 6.11 11.86
C ALA A 8 9.53 7.03 11.94
N GLN A 9 10.64 6.64 11.31
CA GLN A 9 11.85 7.47 11.26
C GLN A 9 11.64 8.80 10.52
N LYS A 10 10.86 8.81 9.43
CA LYS A 10 10.51 10.04 8.71
C LYS A 10 9.58 10.93 9.53
N PHE A 11 8.63 10.33 10.25
CA PHE A 11 7.69 11.03 11.11
C PHE A 11 8.42 11.77 12.23
N GLU A 12 9.29 11.09 12.97
CA GLU A 12 10.10 11.69 14.04
C GLU A 12 10.99 12.84 13.53
N LYS A 13 11.60 12.69 12.35
CA LYS A 13 12.39 13.79 11.73
C LYS A 13 11.53 15.00 11.38
N ALA A 14 10.27 14.81 11.02
CA ALA A 14 9.38 15.88 10.61
C ALA A 14 8.69 16.59 11.79
N LYS A 15 8.61 15.97 12.97
CA LYS A 15 8.12 16.60 14.22
C LYS A 15 8.88 17.87 14.62
N LEU A 16 10.11 18.04 14.13
CA LEU A 16 10.92 19.25 14.35
C LEU A 16 10.28 20.53 13.79
N LEU A 17 9.21 20.44 12.99
CA LEU A 17 8.60 21.54 12.26
C LEU A 17 7.43 22.25 12.98
N GLU A 18 7.13 21.92 14.25
CA GLU A 18 6.04 22.50 15.08
C GLU A 18 4.62 22.49 14.47
N ASN A 19 4.42 21.83 13.33
CA ASN A 19 3.12 21.71 12.69
C ASN A 19 2.26 20.64 13.38
N PRO A 20 0.92 20.80 13.40
CA PRO A 20 0.02 19.76 13.90
C PRO A 20 0.20 18.48 13.07
N GLU A 21 0.31 17.36 13.76
CA GLU A 21 0.48 16.04 13.14
C GLU A 21 -0.79 15.64 12.38
N PRO A 22 -0.70 15.26 11.09
CA PRO A 22 -1.88 14.96 10.27
C PRO A 22 -2.52 13.61 10.62
N TYR A 23 -1.77 12.70 11.25
CA TYR A 23 -2.18 11.37 11.69
C TYR A 23 -1.19 10.83 12.72
N GLU A 24 -1.61 9.84 13.50
CA GLU A 24 -0.77 9.12 14.45
C GLU A 24 0.11 8.09 13.71
N VAL A 25 1.37 7.94 14.15
CA VAL A 25 2.29 6.90 13.66
C VAL A 25 2.76 6.07 14.83
N ILE A 26 2.43 4.77 14.80
CA ILE A 26 2.81 3.81 15.83
C ILE A 26 3.96 2.95 15.28
N ALA A 27 5.10 2.96 15.97
CA ALA A 27 6.17 2.02 15.70
C ALA A 27 5.84 0.69 16.38
N ALA A 28 5.51 -0.33 15.58
CA ALA A 28 5.17 -1.66 16.05
C ALA A 28 5.98 -2.74 15.32
N SER A 29 6.19 -3.87 15.98
CA SER A 29 6.71 -5.10 15.38
C SER A 29 5.56 -6.08 15.09
N LEU A 30 5.85 -7.14 14.33
CA LEU A 30 4.85 -8.19 14.07
C LEU A 30 4.39 -8.90 15.36
N ASP A 31 5.27 -8.99 16.36
CA ASP A 31 4.96 -9.60 17.65
C ASP A 31 3.98 -8.75 18.47
N ASP A 32 3.92 -7.43 18.23
CA ASP A 32 3.01 -6.51 18.91
C ASP A 32 1.59 -6.54 18.30
N TYR A 33 1.47 -6.95 17.04
CA TYR A 33 0.23 -6.85 16.28
C TYR A 33 -0.97 -7.57 16.93
N PRO A 34 -0.84 -8.82 17.43
CA PRO A 34 -1.98 -9.51 18.05
C PRO A 34 -2.58 -8.78 19.25
N ALA A 35 -1.76 -8.03 20.01
CA ALA A 35 -2.25 -7.25 21.14
C ALA A 35 -2.92 -5.92 20.70
N MET A 36 -2.54 -5.41 19.52
CA MET A 36 -3.08 -4.19 18.95
C MET A 36 -4.32 -4.43 18.09
N GLU A 37 -4.51 -5.65 17.57
CA GLU A 37 -5.55 -6.00 16.61
C GLU A 37 -6.94 -5.52 17.06
N ASP A 38 -7.37 -5.91 18.26
CA ASP A 38 -8.68 -5.51 18.80
C ASP A 38 -8.86 -3.99 18.91
N LEU A 39 -7.80 -3.26 19.24
CA LEU A 39 -7.84 -1.80 19.34
C LEU A 39 -8.00 -1.15 17.96
N LEU A 40 -7.30 -1.69 16.96
CA LEU A 40 -7.33 -1.19 15.59
C LEU A 40 -8.67 -1.50 14.89
N TYR A 41 -9.29 -2.65 15.19
CA TYR A 41 -10.58 -3.04 14.60
C TYR A 41 -11.77 -2.31 15.18
N ASN A 42 -11.75 -1.99 16.48
CA ASN A 42 -12.91 -1.42 17.17
C ASN A 42 -13.00 0.12 17.06
N SER A 43 -12.07 0.79 16.38
CA SER A 43 -12.07 2.26 16.26
C SER A 43 -13.08 2.83 15.26
N GLY A 44 -13.77 1.99 14.47
CA GLY A 44 -15.04 2.22 13.76
C GLY A 44 -15.08 3.28 12.65
N GLU A 45 -14.25 4.32 12.71
CA GLU A 45 -14.22 5.46 11.79
C GLU A 45 -12.82 5.80 11.28
N GLN A 46 -11.80 5.03 11.67
CA GLN A 46 -10.42 5.29 11.32
C GLN A 46 -9.93 4.39 10.18
N VAL A 47 -9.09 4.95 9.32
CA VAL A 47 -8.33 4.17 8.33
C VAL A 47 -6.98 3.84 8.95
N VAL A 48 -6.71 2.54 9.12
CA VAL A 48 -5.42 2.05 9.62
C VAL A 48 -4.57 1.62 8.42
N LEU A 49 -3.41 2.25 8.25
CA LEU A 49 -2.41 1.87 7.25
C LEU A 49 -1.25 1.14 7.92
N ILE A 50 -0.98 -0.08 7.48
CA ILE A 50 0.11 -0.90 8.00
C ILE A 50 1.17 -1.04 6.91
N ASP A 51 2.38 -0.55 7.21
CA ASP A 51 3.53 -0.65 6.31
C ASP A 51 4.27 -1.98 6.60
N LEU A 52 4.18 -2.94 5.68
CA LEU A 52 4.69 -4.30 5.89
C LEU A 52 5.96 -4.58 5.07
N PRO A 53 6.91 -5.39 5.60
CA PRO A 53 8.04 -5.90 4.84
C PRO A 53 7.57 -6.72 3.64
N GLY A 54 8.23 -6.55 2.50
CA GLY A 54 7.97 -7.31 1.26
C GLY A 54 8.44 -8.77 1.32
N LYS A 55 8.15 -9.48 2.40
CA LYS A 55 8.50 -10.88 2.64
C LYS A 55 7.25 -11.70 2.94
N LEU A 56 7.33 -13.01 2.73
CA LEU A 56 6.22 -13.96 2.94
C LEU A 56 6.60 -15.14 3.83
N ASP A 57 7.86 -15.20 4.25
CA ASP A 57 8.47 -16.30 5.01
C ASP A 57 8.40 -16.10 6.52
N ASP A 58 7.64 -15.10 6.99
CA ASP A 58 7.46 -14.78 8.40
C ASP A 58 6.01 -15.03 8.82
N ASP A 59 5.82 -16.03 9.68
CA ASP A 59 4.50 -16.42 10.20
C ASP A 59 3.83 -15.29 11.00
N GLY A 60 4.60 -14.32 11.53
CA GLY A 60 4.07 -13.13 12.19
C GLY A 60 3.24 -12.21 11.27
N LEU A 61 3.32 -12.39 9.95
CA LEU A 61 2.49 -11.67 8.97
C LEU A 61 1.07 -12.25 8.84
N ILE A 62 0.87 -13.52 9.23
CA ILE A 62 -0.41 -14.22 9.05
C ILE A 62 -1.57 -13.49 9.76
N PRO A 63 -1.44 -13.04 11.03
CA PRO A 63 -2.50 -12.28 11.69
C PRO A 63 -2.85 -11.00 10.94
N VAL A 64 -1.85 -10.24 10.48
CA VAL A 64 -2.07 -8.99 9.73
C VAL A 64 -2.82 -9.26 8.43
N PHE A 65 -2.41 -10.28 7.67
CA PHE A 65 -3.05 -10.66 6.42
C PHE A 65 -4.48 -11.15 6.60
N ARG A 66 -4.73 -11.92 7.68
CA ARG A 66 -6.06 -12.45 7.99
C ARG A 66 -7.07 -11.34 8.26
N SER A 67 -6.61 -10.26 8.87
CA SER A 67 -7.48 -9.19 9.30
C SER A 67 -7.70 -8.16 8.18
N ALA A 68 -6.68 -7.90 7.34
CA ALA A 68 -6.71 -6.84 6.32
C ALA A 68 -7.96 -6.84 5.42
N ASN A 69 -8.63 -5.68 5.32
CA ASN A 69 -9.74 -5.49 4.39
C ASN A 69 -9.28 -5.21 2.96
N LEU A 70 -8.18 -4.46 2.83
CA LEU A 70 -7.60 -4.04 1.56
C LEU A 70 -6.08 -4.20 1.64
N VAL A 71 -5.49 -4.76 0.58
CA VAL A 71 -4.05 -4.76 0.37
C VAL A 71 -3.73 -4.03 -0.92
N ILE A 72 -2.89 -3.00 -0.79
CA ILE A 72 -2.35 -2.24 -1.92
C ILE A 72 -0.95 -2.78 -2.20
N CYS A 73 -0.73 -3.28 -3.42
CA CYS A 73 0.52 -3.92 -3.81
C CYS A 73 1.18 -3.14 -4.94
N PRO A 74 2.19 -2.30 -4.63
CA PRO A 74 3.01 -1.66 -5.65
C PRO A 74 3.88 -2.70 -6.37
N PHE A 75 3.91 -2.66 -7.70
CA PHE A 75 4.71 -3.58 -8.52
C PHE A 75 5.29 -2.88 -9.76
N SER A 76 6.23 -3.51 -10.44
CA SER A 76 6.74 -3.08 -11.75
C SER A 76 6.50 -4.14 -12.82
N TYR A 77 6.42 -3.74 -14.09
CA TYR A 77 6.16 -4.65 -15.22
C TYR A 77 7.39 -5.49 -15.64
N ASP A 78 8.31 -5.75 -14.73
CA ASP A 78 9.37 -6.73 -14.96
C ASP A 78 8.95 -8.12 -14.45
N GLU A 79 9.55 -9.16 -15.02
CA GLU A 79 9.21 -10.55 -14.75
C GLU A 79 9.32 -10.92 -13.26
N PHE A 80 10.36 -10.41 -12.56
CA PHE A 80 10.57 -10.72 -11.15
C PHE A 80 9.48 -10.11 -10.28
N SER A 81 9.16 -8.83 -10.51
CA SER A 81 8.10 -8.15 -9.76
C SER A 81 6.71 -8.73 -10.07
N PHE A 82 6.45 -9.14 -11.31
CA PHE A 82 5.20 -9.79 -11.66
C PHE A 82 5.04 -11.15 -10.96
N ASN A 83 6.06 -12.01 -11.06
CA ASN A 83 6.02 -13.36 -10.47
C ASN A 83 5.85 -13.31 -8.94
N SER A 84 6.55 -12.39 -8.26
CA SER A 84 6.42 -12.21 -6.81
C SER A 84 5.05 -11.68 -6.42
N THR A 85 4.49 -10.75 -7.19
CA THR A 85 3.15 -10.19 -6.98
C THR A 85 2.05 -11.25 -7.12
N ILE A 86 2.15 -12.11 -8.14
CA ILE A 86 1.20 -13.21 -8.32
C ILE A 86 1.30 -14.21 -7.16
N LEU A 87 2.52 -14.64 -6.80
CA LEU A 87 2.73 -15.55 -5.69
C LEU A 87 2.16 -14.99 -4.38
N PHE A 88 2.48 -13.73 -4.08
CA PHE A 88 1.95 -13.00 -2.93
C PHE A 88 0.43 -13.02 -2.92
N SER A 89 -0.19 -12.68 -4.04
CA SER A 89 -1.66 -12.59 -4.16
C SER A 89 -2.34 -13.93 -3.91
N VAL A 90 -1.77 -15.02 -4.43
CA VAL A 90 -2.30 -16.37 -4.22
C VAL A 90 -2.15 -16.82 -2.77
N VAL A 91 -1.00 -16.56 -2.14
CA VAL A 91 -0.78 -16.88 -0.72
C VAL A 91 -1.72 -16.07 0.16
N LEU A 92 -1.83 -14.76 -0.09
CA LEU A 92 -2.71 -13.87 0.65
C LEU A 92 -4.17 -14.33 0.56
N ARG A 93 -4.68 -14.68 -0.63
CA ARG A 93 -6.04 -15.21 -0.82
C ARG A 93 -6.29 -16.52 -0.07
N LYS A 94 -5.28 -17.36 0.10
CA LYS A 94 -5.40 -18.58 0.92
C LYS A 94 -5.53 -18.27 2.41
N ILE A 95 -4.87 -17.21 2.87
CA ILE A 95 -4.92 -16.77 4.28
C ILE A 95 -6.21 -15.98 4.55
N ASN A 96 -6.62 -15.13 3.61
CA ASN A 96 -7.78 -14.28 3.68
C ASN A 96 -8.53 -14.28 2.32
N PRO A 97 -9.57 -15.12 2.16
CA PRO A 97 -10.30 -15.22 0.90
C PRO A 97 -11.05 -13.95 0.50
N GLU A 98 -11.46 -13.12 1.47
CA GLU A 98 -12.31 -11.94 1.27
C GLU A 98 -11.50 -10.65 1.04
N VAL A 99 -10.17 -10.70 1.21
CA VAL A 99 -9.29 -9.54 1.05
C VAL A 99 -9.45 -8.88 -0.32
N MET A 100 -9.57 -7.57 -0.36
CA MET A 100 -9.51 -6.82 -1.60
C MET A 100 -8.04 -6.58 -1.99
N LEU A 101 -7.71 -6.82 -3.25
CA LEU A 101 -6.37 -6.59 -3.80
C LEU A 101 -6.42 -5.44 -4.80
N THR A 102 -5.49 -4.49 -4.63
CA THR A 102 -5.31 -3.37 -5.57
C THR A 102 -3.85 -3.25 -5.93
N TYR A 103 -3.54 -3.46 -7.20
CA TYR A 103 -2.19 -3.39 -7.75
C TYR A 103 -1.90 -2.00 -8.28
N VAL A 104 -0.75 -1.45 -7.88
CA VAL A 104 -0.31 -0.11 -8.30
C VAL A 104 0.96 -0.27 -9.13
N PRO A 105 0.88 -0.15 -10.47
CA PRO A 105 2.07 -0.14 -11.31
C PRO A 105 2.92 1.08 -10.92
N ASN A 106 4.12 0.86 -10.44
CA ASN A 106 4.95 1.85 -9.78
C ASN A 106 6.33 1.95 -10.43
N ARG A 107 6.93 3.16 -10.37
CA ARG A 107 8.21 3.48 -11.02
C ARG A 107 8.21 3.17 -12.53
N ILE A 108 7.11 3.52 -13.20
CA ILE A 108 6.97 3.31 -14.64
C ILE A 108 7.75 4.40 -15.39
N LYS A 109 8.69 3.99 -16.24
CA LYS A 109 9.54 4.89 -17.01
C LYS A 109 8.86 5.22 -18.34
N ALA A 110 8.63 6.50 -18.61
CA ALA A 110 7.95 6.96 -19.83
C ALA A 110 8.66 6.56 -21.14
N ASN A 111 9.98 6.35 -21.10
CA ASN A 111 10.81 6.03 -22.27
C ASN A 111 11.01 4.52 -22.46
N VAL A 112 10.33 3.68 -21.69
CA VAL A 112 10.44 2.22 -21.77
C VAL A 112 9.15 1.66 -22.34
N ARG A 113 9.28 0.75 -23.32
CA ARG A 113 8.16 -0.03 -23.81
C ARG A 113 8.01 -1.29 -22.96
N TYR A 114 6.87 -1.44 -22.32
CA TYR A 114 6.52 -2.62 -21.54
C TYR A 114 5.68 -3.55 -22.41
N GLU A 115 6.34 -4.46 -23.13
CA GLU A 115 5.69 -5.29 -24.17
C GLU A 115 4.60 -6.20 -23.60
N THR A 116 4.79 -6.70 -22.39
CA THR A 116 3.86 -7.62 -21.71
C THR A 116 2.85 -6.92 -20.81
N GLN A 117 2.77 -5.57 -20.83
CA GLN A 117 1.91 -4.82 -19.91
C GLN A 117 0.45 -5.28 -19.95
N LEU A 118 -0.12 -5.45 -21.14
CA LEU A 118 -1.52 -5.88 -21.29
C LEU A 118 -1.76 -7.27 -20.69
N GLU A 119 -0.86 -8.21 -20.96
CA GLU A 119 -0.97 -9.58 -20.44
C GLU A 119 -0.84 -9.60 -18.91
N VAL A 120 0.10 -8.82 -18.36
CA VAL A 120 0.30 -8.67 -16.91
C VAL A 120 -0.97 -8.09 -16.26
N ASP A 121 -1.51 -7.01 -16.82
CA ASP A 121 -2.75 -6.38 -16.33
C ASP A 121 -3.91 -7.36 -16.35
N GLU A 122 -4.11 -8.11 -17.44
CA GLU A 122 -5.15 -9.13 -17.56
C GLU A 122 -5.03 -10.25 -16.51
N GLN A 123 -3.82 -10.69 -16.18
CA GLN A 123 -3.63 -11.71 -15.14
C GLN A 123 -3.91 -11.15 -13.74
N LEU A 124 -3.41 -9.95 -13.43
CA LEU A 124 -3.62 -9.31 -12.12
C LEU A 124 -5.08 -8.93 -11.90
N GLN A 125 -5.79 -8.51 -12.95
CA GLN A 125 -7.22 -8.18 -12.90
C GLN A 125 -8.12 -9.37 -12.51
N LYS A 126 -7.64 -10.62 -12.64
CA LYS A 126 -8.36 -11.80 -12.16
C LYS A 126 -8.31 -11.96 -10.64
N LEU A 127 -7.36 -11.30 -9.98
CA LEU A 127 -7.10 -11.43 -8.54
C LEU A 127 -7.53 -10.17 -7.76
N GLY A 128 -7.53 -9.01 -8.42
CA GLY A 128 -7.81 -7.71 -7.82
C GLY A 128 -7.98 -6.60 -8.87
N SER A 129 -7.97 -5.34 -8.43
CA SER A 129 -8.03 -4.18 -9.34
C SER A 129 -6.62 -3.69 -9.69
N VAL A 130 -6.44 -3.11 -10.89
CA VAL A 130 -5.18 -2.49 -11.30
C VAL A 130 -5.42 -0.99 -11.50
N THR A 131 -4.62 -0.14 -10.86
CA THR A 131 -4.76 1.31 -10.95
C THR A 131 -4.02 1.87 -12.18
N PRO A 132 -4.20 3.17 -12.50
CA PRO A 132 -3.26 3.89 -13.36
C PRO A 132 -1.83 3.81 -12.83
N VAL A 133 -0.87 4.04 -13.72
CA VAL A 133 0.56 3.95 -13.40
C VAL A 133 1.06 5.14 -12.57
N LEU A 134 1.96 4.88 -11.63
CA LEU A 134 2.79 5.90 -11.00
C LEU A 134 4.13 6.01 -11.75
N PRO A 135 4.45 7.20 -12.30
CA PRO A 135 5.67 7.40 -13.06
C PRO A 135 6.91 7.40 -12.16
N ASP A 136 8.05 6.98 -12.72
CA ASP A 136 9.35 7.11 -12.07
C ASP A 136 9.81 8.58 -12.09
N ARG A 137 9.59 9.30 -10.99
CA ARG A 137 9.96 10.72 -10.85
C ARG A 137 10.77 11.00 -9.59
N ILE A 138 11.77 11.88 -9.71
CA ILE A 138 12.66 12.24 -8.59
C ILE A 138 11.93 12.99 -7.47
N ASP A 139 10.87 13.73 -7.78
CA ASP A 139 10.14 14.51 -6.79
C ASP A 139 9.36 13.64 -5.79
N PHE A 140 9.10 12.37 -6.07
CA PHE A 140 8.62 11.41 -5.07
C PHE A 140 9.56 11.29 -3.87
N GLN A 141 10.88 11.49 -4.05
CA GLN A 141 11.85 11.45 -2.95
C GLN A 141 11.71 12.63 -1.97
N ARG A 142 10.98 13.68 -2.35
CA ARG A 142 10.72 14.86 -1.52
C ARG A 142 9.47 14.73 -0.66
N THR A 143 8.76 13.61 -0.76
CA THR A 143 7.57 13.33 0.04
C THR A 143 7.97 13.00 1.48
N ASN A 144 7.26 13.57 2.44
CA ASN A 144 7.40 13.23 3.85
C ASN A 144 6.01 12.94 4.45
N THR A 145 5.95 12.68 5.76
CA THR A 145 4.71 12.31 6.43
C THR A 145 3.72 13.48 6.60
N PHE A 146 4.16 14.72 6.42
CA PHE A 146 3.34 15.93 6.57
C PHE A 146 2.90 16.54 5.24
N GLN A 147 3.71 16.39 4.18
CA GLN A 147 3.49 17.07 2.92
C GLN A 147 3.82 16.18 1.72
N THR A 148 2.90 16.23 0.75
CA THR A 148 3.12 15.76 -0.62
C THR A 148 3.41 16.96 -1.53
N PRO A 149 4.52 16.95 -2.30
CA PRO A 149 4.80 18.00 -3.28
C PRO A 149 3.64 18.22 -4.27
N LEU A 150 3.27 19.49 -4.49
CA LEU A 150 2.17 19.84 -5.41
C LEU A 150 2.40 19.33 -6.84
N SER A 151 3.66 19.20 -7.27
CA SER A 151 4.05 18.66 -8.58
C SER A 151 3.68 17.19 -8.79
N LEU A 152 3.44 16.45 -7.71
CA LEU A 152 3.04 15.04 -7.74
C LEU A 152 1.53 14.84 -7.80
N ILE A 153 0.74 15.84 -7.36
CA ILE A 153 -0.72 15.72 -7.24
C ILE A 153 -1.39 15.22 -8.54
N PRO A 154 -1.05 15.73 -9.74
CA PRO A 154 -1.65 15.23 -10.98
C PRO A 154 -1.33 13.75 -11.28
N ALA A 155 -0.17 13.26 -10.84
CA ALA A 155 0.25 11.89 -11.08
C ALA A 155 -0.39 10.90 -10.09
N ILE A 156 -0.52 11.30 -8.82
CA ILE A 156 -1.01 10.40 -7.77
C ILE A 156 -2.53 10.41 -7.62
N ARG A 157 -3.19 11.53 -7.95
CA ARG A 157 -4.63 11.70 -7.74
C ARG A 157 -5.46 10.60 -8.43
N PRO A 158 -5.23 10.24 -9.71
CA PRO A 158 -6.01 9.19 -10.36
C PRO A 158 -5.92 7.83 -9.64
N VAL A 159 -4.78 7.53 -9.02
CA VAL A 159 -4.56 6.28 -8.28
C VAL A 159 -5.30 6.31 -6.94
N PHE A 160 -5.06 7.35 -6.14
CA PHE A 160 -5.63 7.45 -4.80
C PHE A 160 -7.14 7.70 -4.81
N GLU A 161 -7.67 8.39 -5.82
CA GLU A 161 -9.12 8.59 -5.94
C GLU A 161 -9.85 7.25 -6.13
N ILE A 162 -9.32 6.36 -6.98
CA ILE A 162 -9.91 5.03 -7.19
C ILE A 162 -9.89 4.24 -5.88
N ILE A 163 -8.77 4.24 -5.17
CA ILE A 163 -8.64 3.53 -3.88
C ILE A 163 -9.64 4.10 -2.87
N TYR A 164 -9.72 5.43 -2.78
CA TYR A 164 -10.60 6.11 -1.84
C TYR A 164 -12.07 5.81 -2.14
N GLN A 165 -12.52 6.00 -3.38
CA GLN A 165 -13.92 5.81 -3.77
C GLN A 165 -14.36 4.35 -3.64
N ASN A 166 -13.48 3.40 -3.97
CA ASN A 166 -13.86 1.99 -3.97
C ASN A 166 -13.82 1.34 -2.58
N HIS A 167 -13.01 1.86 -1.66
CA HIS A 167 -12.69 1.14 -0.41
C HIS A 167 -12.81 1.97 0.88
N ILE A 168 -12.75 3.30 0.80
CA ILE A 168 -12.70 4.17 1.98
C ILE A 168 -13.96 5.03 2.10
N ALA A 169 -14.46 5.57 1.00
CA ALA A 169 -15.68 6.35 0.97
C ALA A 169 -16.85 5.47 1.44
N LYS A 170 -17.55 5.90 2.49
CA LYS A 170 -18.84 5.28 2.86
C LYS A 170 -19.79 5.46 1.68
N PRO A 171 -20.56 4.43 1.27
CA PRO A 171 -21.63 4.63 0.30
C PRO A 171 -22.56 5.73 0.85
N ALA A 172 -22.90 6.71 0.01
CA ALA A 172 -23.89 7.71 0.37
C ALA A 172 -25.17 6.97 0.77
N THR A 173 -25.56 7.07 2.05
CA THR A 173 -26.83 6.53 2.51
C THR A 173 -27.94 7.21 1.70
N PRO A 174 -28.83 6.46 1.02
CA PRO A 174 -29.96 7.04 0.32
C PRO A 174 -30.94 7.73 1.28
#